data_AF-P56734-F1
#
_entry.id   AF-P56734-F1
#
_cell.length_a   1.000
_cell.length_b   1.000
_cell.length_c   1.000
_cell.angle_alpha   90.00
_cell.angle_beta   90.00
_cell.angle_gamma   90.00
#
_symmetry.space_group_name_H-M   'P 1'
#
loop_
_entity.id
_entity.type
_entity.pdbx_description
1 polymer ?
#
loop_
_entity_poly.entity_id
_entity_poly.type
_entity_poly.pdbx_seq_one_letter_code
_entity_poly.pdbx_strand_id
1 'polypeptide(L)'
;MVHTTSPLLLLLLLSLALVAPSLSARKCSLTGKWTNNLGSIMTIRAVNSRGEFTGTYLTAVADNPGNITLSPLLGIQHKRASQPTFGFTVHWNFSESTTVFTGQCFIDRNGKEVLKTMWLLRSSVNDISYDWKATRVGYNNFTRLCTVEE
;
A
#
# COMPACT_ATOMS: atom_id res chain seq x y z
N MET A 1 -15.57 -45.37 35.78
CA MET A 1 -16.39 -44.16 35.57
C MET A 1 -16.37 -43.83 34.09
N VAL A 2 -17.41 -44.19 33.35
CA VAL A 2 -17.58 -43.75 31.96
C VAL A 2 -18.24 -42.38 32.06
N HIS A 3 -17.49 -41.31 31.83
CA HIS A 3 -18.07 -39.96 31.77
C HIS A 3 -18.91 -39.86 30.50
N THR A 4 -20.23 -39.96 30.64
CA THR A 4 -21.19 -39.62 29.60
C THR A 4 -21.22 -38.09 29.48
N THR A 5 -20.61 -37.54 28.44
CA THR A 5 -20.76 -36.13 28.11
C THR A 5 -22.20 -35.89 27.67
N SER A 6 -22.88 -34.93 28.31
CA SER A 6 -24.28 -34.61 28.00
C SER A 6 -24.41 -34.07 26.57
N PRO A 7 -25.29 -34.63 25.72
CA PRO A 7 -25.48 -34.15 24.35
C PRO A 7 -25.92 -32.67 24.28
N LEU A 8 -26.56 -32.16 25.33
CA LEU A 8 -26.88 -30.73 25.49
C LEU A 8 -25.63 -29.86 25.58
N LEU A 9 -24.59 -30.31 26.30
CA LEU A 9 -23.33 -29.57 26.41
C LEU A 9 -22.62 -29.54 25.05
N LEU A 10 -22.68 -30.64 24.31
CA LEU A 10 -22.10 -30.73 22.96
C LEU A 10 -22.85 -29.81 21.97
N LEU A 11 -24.18 -29.77 22.02
CA LEU A 11 -25.01 -28.85 21.23
C LEU A 11 -24.72 -27.38 21.58
N LEU A 12 -24.57 -27.06 22.87
CA LEU A 12 -24.25 -25.70 23.31
C LEU A 12 -22.87 -25.26 22.78
N LEU A 13 -21.86 -26.13 22.87
CA LEU A 13 -20.52 -25.87 22.34
C LEU A 13 -20.52 -25.70 20.82
N LEU A 14 -21.28 -26.52 20.08
CA LEU A 14 -21.44 -26.35 18.62
C LEU A 14 -22.11 -25.01 18.28
N SER A 15 -23.15 -24.62 19.02
CA SER A 15 -23.83 -23.34 18.80
C SER A 15 -22.91 -22.13 19.09
N LEU A 16 -22.07 -22.20 20.12
CA LEU A 16 -21.07 -21.16 20.41
C LEU A 16 -20.02 -21.05 19.30
N ALA A 17 -19.58 -22.18 18.74
CA ALA A 17 -18.63 -22.21 17.62
C ALA A 17 -19.22 -21.65 16.32
N LEU A 18 -20.53 -21.81 16.10
CA LEU A 18 -21.23 -21.26 14.93
C LEU A 18 -21.49 -19.75 15.03
N VAL A 19 -21.63 -19.23 16.25
CA VAL A 19 -21.86 -17.80 16.52
C VAL A 19 -20.56 -17.03 16.67
N ALA A 20 -19.42 -17.70 16.84
CA ALA A 20 -18.11 -17.05 16.81
C ALA A 20 -17.97 -16.30 15.48
N PRO A 21 -17.96 -14.96 15.47
CA PRO A 21 -17.69 -14.21 14.27
C PRO A 21 -16.33 -14.68 13.80
N SER A 22 -16.23 -15.13 12.55
CA SER A 22 -14.92 -15.31 11.94
C SER A 22 -14.25 -13.95 12.01
N LEU A 23 -13.34 -13.79 12.98
CA LEU A 23 -12.45 -12.66 13.12
C LEU A 23 -11.48 -12.72 11.93
N SER A 24 -12.00 -12.45 10.74
CA SER A 24 -11.20 -12.22 9.55
C SER A 24 -10.45 -10.94 9.84
N ALA A 25 -9.20 -11.09 10.30
CA ALA A 25 -8.35 -9.98 10.64
C ALA A 25 -8.38 -9.00 9.46
N ARG A 26 -8.79 -7.75 9.72
CA ARG A 26 -8.89 -6.72 8.70
C ARG A 26 -7.57 -6.70 7.94
N LYS A 27 -7.65 -6.77 6.62
CA LYS A 27 -6.48 -6.83 5.75
C LYS A 27 -6.27 -5.48 5.11
N CYS A 28 -5.06 -4.97 5.24
CA CYS A 28 -4.65 -3.70 4.67
C CYS A 28 -4.61 -3.83 3.15
N SER A 29 -5.45 -3.07 2.45
CA SER A 29 -5.61 -3.18 1.00
C SER A 29 -5.00 -1.99 0.28
N LEU A 30 -4.03 -2.20 -0.61
CA LEU A 30 -3.47 -1.09 -1.39
C LEU A 30 -4.47 -0.47 -2.38
N THR A 31 -5.46 -1.22 -2.88
CA THR A 31 -6.44 -0.71 -3.86
C THR A 31 -7.21 0.48 -3.30
N GLY A 32 -7.30 1.56 -4.08
CA GLY A 32 -8.01 2.81 -3.72
C GLY A 32 -7.13 4.05 -3.84
N LYS A 33 -7.60 5.16 -3.24
CA LYS A 33 -6.94 6.48 -3.29
C LYS A 33 -6.15 6.74 -2.00
N TRP A 34 -4.96 7.29 -2.17
CA TRP A 34 -4.03 7.61 -1.09
C TRP A 34 -3.47 9.01 -1.27
N THR A 35 -3.15 9.67 -0.16
CA THR A 35 -2.40 10.92 -0.11
C THR A 35 -1.23 10.80 0.85
N ASN A 36 -0.09 11.42 0.53
CA ASN A 36 1.08 11.43 1.40
C ASN A 36 1.26 12.75 2.16
N ASN A 37 2.24 12.75 3.08
CA ASN A 37 2.65 13.92 3.86
C ASN A 37 3.23 15.10 3.06
N LEU A 38 3.41 14.97 1.74
CA LEU A 38 3.84 16.05 0.84
C LEU A 38 2.69 16.57 -0.03
N GLY A 39 1.48 16.02 0.11
CA GLY A 39 0.31 16.37 -0.71
C GLY A 39 0.22 15.60 -2.03
N SER A 40 1.18 14.72 -2.36
CA SER A 40 1.06 13.85 -3.53
C SER A 40 -0.08 12.86 -3.34
N ILE A 41 -0.77 12.51 -4.43
CA ILE A 41 -1.85 11.53 -4.42
C ILE A 41 -1.52 10.36 -5.34
N MET A 42 -2.04 9.18 -5.00
CA MET A 42 -1.99 8.03 -5.89
C MET A 42 -3.30 7.26 -5.87
N THR A 43 -3.65 6.69 -7.01
CA THR A 43 -4.77 5.76 -7.16
C THR A 43 -4.24 4.41 -7.60
N ILE A 44 -4.44 3.39 -6.78
CA ILE A 44 -4.03 2.01 -7.06
C ILE A 44 -5.26 1.21 -7.48
N ARG A 45 -5.18 0.51 -8.61
CA ARG A 45 -6.26 -0.36 -9.13
C ARG A 45 -6.35 -1.67 -8.34
N ALA A 46 -7.23 -2.57 -8.77
CA ALA A 46 -7.35 -3.89 -8.18
C ALA A 46 -6.02 -4.65 -8.23
N VAL A 47 -5.65 -5.29 -7.12
CA VAL A 47 -4.45 -6.12 -7.02
C VAL A 47 -4.77 -7.54 -7.44
N ASN A 48 -4.06 -8.06 -8.45
CA ASN A 48 -4.36 -9.37 -9.04
C ASN A 48 -3.99 -10.55 -8.11
N SER A 49 -4.19 -11.79 -8.57
CA SER A 49 -3.90 -13.00 -7.80
C SER A 49 -2.41 -13.17 -7.46
N ARG A 50 -1.50 -12.63 -8.29
CA ARG A 50 -0.05 -12.64 -8.07
C ARG A 50 0.45 -11.49 -7.19
N GLY A 51 -0.43 -10.58 -6.78
CA GLY A 51 -0.07 -9.43 -5.97
C GLY A 51 0.35 -8.21 -6.79
N GLU A 52 0.33 -8.30 -8.12
CA GLU A 52 0.69 -7.19 -9.00
C GLU A 52 -0.45 -6.16 -9.05
N PHE A 53 -0.09 -4.89 -9.20
CA PHE A 53 -1.03 -3.79 -9.33
C PHE A 53 -0.48 -2.68 -10.22
N THR A 54 -1.39 -1.96 -10.87
CA THR A 54 -1.10 -0.71 -11.59
C THR A 54 -1.82 0.45 -10.93
N GLY A 55 -1.43 1.66 -11.27
CA GLY A 55 -2.09 2.86 -10.78
C GLY A 55 -1.63 4.12 -11.49
N THR A 56 -2.00 5.25 -10.92
CA THR A 56 -1.53 6.58 -11.29
C THR A 56 -1.01 7.30 -10.06
N TYR A 57 0.03 8.09 -10.24
CA TYR A 57 0.66 8.93 -9.25
C TYR A 57 0.62 10.38 -9.72
N LEU A 58 0.17 11.30 -8.88
CA LEU A 58 0.27 12.74 -9.08
C LEU A 58 1.11 13.30 -7.95
N THR A 59 2.32 13.72 -8.27
CA THR A 59 3.20 14.34 -7.27
C THR A 59 2.80 15.79 -7.03
N ALA A 60 2.86 16.25 -5.78
CA ALA A 60 2.71 17.67 -5.45
C ALA A 60 4.03 18.45 -5.56
N VAL A 61 5.16 17.74 -5.68
CA VAL A 61 6.51 18.33 -5.72
C VAL A 61 7.35 17.67 -6.82
N ALA A 62 8.17 18.47 -7.49
CA ALA A 62 9.16 18.04 -8.48
C ALA A 62 10.27 19.09 -8.59
N ASP A 63 11.40 18.75 -9.23
CA ASP A 63 12.46 19.73 -9.53
C ASP A 63 11.97 20.83 -10.47
N ASN A 64 11.06 20.48 -11.39
CA ASN A 64 10.39 21.40 -12.32
C ASN A 64 8.86 21.26 -12.16
N PRO A 65 8.24 21.86 -11.14
CA PRO A 65 6.85 21.60 -10.78
C PRO A 65 5.84 22.01 -11.86
N GLY A 66 6.19 22.98 -12.72
CA GLY A 66 5.34 23.41 -13.85
C GLY A 66 5.08 22.31 -14.89
N ASN A 67 5.90 21.26 -14.92
CA ASN A 67 5.76 20.15 -15.88
C ASN A 67 5.00 18.95 -15.29
N ILE A 68 4.59 18.99 -14.02
CA ILE A 68 3.99 17.83 -13.34
C ILE A 68 2.76 17.32 -14.12
N THR A 69 2.79 16.04 -14.47
CA THR A 69 1.66 15.32 -15.06
C THR A 69 1.41 14.00 -14.32
N LEU A 70 0.20 13.44 -14.51
CA LEU A 70 -0.13 12.10 -14.03
C LEU A 70 0.87 11.09 -14.60
N SER A 71 1.48 10.32 -13.70
CA SER A 71 2.55 9.38 -14.00
C SER A 71 2.11 7.95 -13.64
N PRO A 72 2.31 6.95 -14.51
CA PRO A 72 1.90 5.59 -14.22
C PRO A 72 2.76 4.97 -13.11
N LEU A 73 2.14 4.11 -12.30
CA LEU A 73 2.84 3.25 -11.36
C LEU A 73 2.53 1.77 -11.61
N LEU A 74 3.52 0.91 -11.36
CA LEU A 74 3.44 -0.55 -11.45
C LEU A 74 4.18 -1.16 -10.27
N GLY A 75 3.57 -2.15 -9.60
CA GLY A 75 4.17 -2.75 -8.42
C GLY A 75 3.60 -4.10 -8.04
N ILE A 76 4.10 -4.62 -6.92
CA ILE A 76 3.72 -5.91 -6.33
C ILE A 76 3.56 -5.75 -4.82
N GLN A 77 2.51 -6.32 -4.25
CA GLN A 77 2.34 -6.49 -2.81
C GLN A 77 2.30 -7.97 -2.42
N HIS A 78 2.74 -8.27 -1.20
CA HIS A 78 2.52 -9.58 -0.62
C HIS A 78 1.02 -9.81 -0.36
N LYS A 79 0.52 -11.03 -0.62
CA LYS A 79 -0.91 -11.34 -0.41
C LYS A 79 -1.22 -12.11 0.87
N ARG A 80 -0.24 -12.70 1.54
CA ARG A 80 -0.52 -13.58 2.70
C ARG A 80 -0.72 -12.80 3.99
N ALA A 81 0.12 -11.78 4.23
CA ALA A 81 0.07 -10.99 5.45
C ALA A 81 -1.18 -10.08 5.50
N SER A 82 -1.73 -9.87 6.70
CA SER A 82 -2.78 -8.87 6.95
C SER A 82 -2.27 -7.44 6.79
N GLN A 83 -0.98 -7.22 7.02
CA GLN A 83 -0.26 -5.95 6.90
C GLN A 83 0.92 -6.11 5.92
N PRO A 84 0.65 -6.22 4.60
CA PRO A 84 1.62 -6.65 3.62
C PRO A 84 2.72 -5.62 3.36
N THR A 85 3.92 -6.11 3.09
CA THR A 85 4.97 -5.34 2.43
C THR A 85 4.71 -5.27 0.93
N PHE A 86 5.15 -4.19 0.30
CA PHE A 86 4.94 -3.93 -1.11
C PHE A 86 6.08 -3.09 -1.69
N GLY A 87 6.16 -3.06 -3.01
CA GLY A 87 6.97 -2.10 -3.75
C GLY A 87 6.33 -1.72 -5.07
N PHE A 88 6.60 -0.51 -5.55
CA PHE A 88 6.15 -0.03 -6.85
C PHE A 88 7.13 0.96 -7.46
N THR A 89 7.14 1.01 -8.78
CA THR A 89 7.90 1.95 -9.59
C THR A 89 6.95 2.99 -10.16
N VAL A 90 7.35 4.26 -10.12
CA VAL A 90 6.70 5.38 -10.80
C VAL A 90 7.61 5.80 -11.95
N HIS A 91 7.08 5.73 -13.16
CA HIS A 91 7.68 6.31 -14.36
C HIS A 91 7.14 7.73 -14.50
N TRP A 92 8.00 8.75 -14.41
CA TRP A 92 7.55 10.13 -14.45
C TRP A 92 7.28 10.56 -15.90
N ASN A 93 6.01 10.80 -16.25
CA ASN A 93 5.62 11.18 -17.62
C ASN A 93 6.14 12.56 -18.08
N PHE A 94 6.80 13.30 -17.19
CA PHE A 94 7.29 14.66 -17.42
C PHE A 94 8.80 14.81 -17.25
N SER A 95 9.53 13.71 -17.03
CA SER A 95 10.98 13.72 -16.89
C SER A 95 11.58 12.34 -17.13
N GLU A 96 12.85 12.26 -17.53
CA GLU A 96 13.60 11.01 -17.65
C GLU A 96 14.04 10.41 -16.29
N SER A 97 13.27 10.66 -15.24
CA SER A 97 13.54 10.13 -13.90
C SER A 97 12.65 8.92 -13.60
N THR A 98 13.03 8.12 -12.62
CA THR A 98 12.21 7.03 -12.09
C THR A 98 12.29 7.02 -10.57
N THR A 99 11.16 6.81 -9.91
CA THR A 99 11.13 6.62 -8.45
C THR A 99 10.62 5.24 -8.11
N VAL A 100 11.33 4.54 -7.23
CA VAL A 100 10.81 3.32 -6.60
C VAL A 100 10.40 3.61 -5.18
N PHE A 101 9.29 3.02 -4.76
CA PHE A 101 8.81 3.03 -3.39
C PHE A 101 8.80 1.60 -2.87
N THR A 102 9.23 1.42 -1.62
CA THR A 102 9.07 0.17 -0.88
C THR A 102 8.53 0.48 0.51
N GLY A 103 7.71 -0.41 1.07
CA GLY A 103 7.09 -0.13 2.36
C GLY A 103 6.20 -1.24 2.88
N GLN A 104 5.44 -0.90 3.92
CA GLN A 104 4.48 -1.78 4.55
C GLN A 104 3.16 -1.05 4.84
N CYS A 105 2.06 -1.75 4.59
CA CYS A 105 0.70 -1.31 4.87
C CYS A 105 0.35 -1.77 6.28
N PHE A 106 0.18 -0.83 7.21
CA PHE A 106 -0.24 -1.11 8.59
C PHE A 106 -1.69 -0.71 8.82
N ILE A 107 -2.33 -1.36 9.79
CA ILE A 107 -3.63 -0.97 10.34
C ILE A 107 -3.39 -0.58 11.79
N ASP A 108 -3.67 0.67 12.14
CA ASP A 108 -3.51 1.13 13.51
C ASP A 108 -4.58 0.57 14.46
N ARG A 109 -4.48 0.89 15.76
CA ARG A 109 -5.42 0.42 16.79
C ARG A 109 -6.87 0.88 16.54
N ASN A 110 -7.06 1.93 15.73
CA ASN A 110 -8.36 2.48 15.38
C ASN A 110 -8.89 1.91 14.05
N GLY A 111 -8.17 0.96 13.43
CA GLY A 111 -8.53 0.40 12.14
C GLY A 111 -8.15 1.26 10.93
N LYS A 112 -7.38 2.35 11.12
CA LYS A 112 -6.95 3.22 10.02
C LYS A 112 -5.71 2.63 9.35
N GLU A 113 -5.75 2.60 8.03
CA GLU A 113 -4.63 2.12 7.22
C GLU A 113 -3.59 3.23 7.00
N VAL A 114 -2.31 2.88 7.14
CA VAL A 114 -1.17 3.76 6.86
C VAL A 114 -0.12 3.01 6.06
N LEU A 115 0.37 3.62 4.98
CA LEU A 115 1.51 3.10 4.26
C LEU A 115 2.77 3.80 4.73
N LYS A 116 3.69 3.05 5.35
CA LYS A 116 5.01 3.54 5.73
C LYS A 116 5.98 3.17 4.62
N THR A 117 6.51 4.15 3.91
CA THR A 117 7.33 3.92 2.73
C THR A 117 8.66 4.66 2.78
N MET A 118 9.65 4.07 2.14
CA MET A 118 10.87 4.74 1.68
C MET A 118 10.85 4.79 0.16
N TRP A 119 11.61 5.72 -0.40
CA TRP A 119 11.76 5.83 -1.84
C TRP A 119 13.20 6.13 -2.27
N LEU A 120 13.53 5.70 -3.48
CA LEU A 120 14.72 6.11 -4.21
C LEU A 120 14.29 6.78 -5.51
N LEU A 121 14.73 8.02 -5.72
CA LEU A 121 14.50 8.79 -6.94
C LEU A 121 15.80 8.80 -7.75
N ARG A 122 15.77 8.12 -8.90
CA ARG A 122 16.85 8.07 -9.87
C ARG A 122 16.63 9.14 -10.93
N SER A 123 17.60 10.02 -11.05
CA SER A 123 17.67 11.01 -12.14
C SER A 123 18.43 10.41 -13.32
N SER A 124 18.04 10.76 -14.55
CA SER A 124 18.88 10.51 -15.73
C SER A 124 20.12 11.40 -15.68
N VAL A 125 21.27 10.86 -16.07
CA VAL A 125 22.55 11.56 -16.16
C VAL A 125 23.24 11.22 -17.47
N ASN A 126 24.04 12.15 -17.98
CA ASN A 126 24.61 12.06 -19.33
C ASN A 126 25.58 10.88 -19.51
N ASP A 127 26.32 10.52 -18.46
CA ASP A 127 27.29 9.43 -18.48
C ASP A 127 27.58 8.90 -17.08
N ILE A 128 28.30 7.77 -17.02
CA ILE A 128 28.58 7.02 -15.79
C ILE A 128 29.40 7.81 -14.76
N SER A 129 30.18 8.81 -15.17
CA SER A 129 30.96 9.64 -14.24
C SER A 129 30.07 10.51 -13.33
N TYR A 130 28.80 10.71 -13.72
CA TYR A 130 27.79 11.43 -12.94
C TYR A 130 26.87 10.51 -12.13
N ASP A 131 27.08 9.18 -12.16
CA ASP A 131 26.23 8.21 -11.46
C ASP A 131 26.13 8.49 -9.95
N TRP A 132 27.24 8.91 -9.34
CA TRP A 132 27.37 9.14 -7.90
C TRP A 132 26.35 10.15 -7.32
N LYS A 133 25.86 11.08 -8.15
CA LYS A 133 24.89 12.13 -7.77
C LYS A 133 23.45 11.84 -8.23
N ALA A 134 23.22 10.73 -8.93
CA ALA A 134 21.97 10.48 -9.64
C ALA A 134 20.85 9.91 -8.74
N THR A 135 21.15 9.47 -7.51
CA THR A 135 20.18 8.81 -6.63
C THR A 135 19.88 9.64 -5.39
N ARG A 136 18.62 10.06 -5.24
CA ARG A 136 18.09 10.67 -4.01
C ARG A 136 17.30 9.63 -3.21
N VAL A 137 17.23 9.81 -1.90
CA VAL A 137 16.49 8.93 -0.97
C VAL A 137 15.57 9.75 -0.07
N GLY A 138 14.44 9.18 0.33
CA GLY A 138 13.58 9.79 1.34
C GLY A 138 12.49 8.85 1.81
N TYR A 139 11.48 9.42 2.48
CA TYR A 139 10.34 8.69 3.01
C TYR A 139 9.02 9.34 2.62
N ASN A 140 7.95 8.55 2.62
CA ASN A 140 6.59 9.07 2.61
C ASN A 140 5.67 8.22 3.50
N ASN A 141 4.77 8.90 4.19
CA ASN A 141 3.66 8.27 4.91
C ASN A 141 2.38 8.55 4.14
N PHE A 142 1.71 7.50 3.66
CA PHE A 142 0.43 7.64 2.98
C PHE A 142 -0.73 7.26 3.88
N THR A 143 -1.83 7.98 3.74
CA THR A 143 -3.12 7.64 4.35
C THR A 143 -4.21 7.64 3.28
N ARG A 144 -5.34 7.00 3.56
CA ARG A 144 -6.51 7.03 2.67
C ARG A 144 -6.90 8.49 2.40
N LEU A 145 -7.12 8.81 1.13
CA LEU A 145 -7.67 10.12 0.76
C LEU A 145 -9.14 10.14 1.17
N CYS A 146 -9.51 11.01 2.11
CA CYS A 146 -10.90 11.23 2.47
C CYS A 146 -11.61 11.92 1.30
N THR A 147 -12.54 11.23 0.65
CA THR A 147 -13.58 11.90 -0.13
C THR A 147 -14.64 12.35 0.86
N VAL A 148 -14.70 13.65 1.14
CA VAL A 148 -15.94 14.24 1.63
C VAL A 148 -16.89 14.14 0.44
N GLU A 149 -17.96 13.36 0.57
CA GLU A 149 -19.10 13.52 -0.32
C GLU A 149 -19.68 14.90 -0.01
N GLU A 150 -19.59 15.81 -0.97
CA GLU A 150 -20.39 17.05 -0.99
C GLU A 150 -21.85 16.74 -1.34
#